data_AF-A0A2E9H0J6-F1
#
_entry.id   AF-A0A2E9H0J6-F1
#
_cell.length_a   1.000
_cell.length_b   1.000
_cell.length_c   1.000
_cell.angle_alpha   90.00
_cell.angle_beta   90.00
_cell.angle_gamma   90.00
#
_symmetry.space_group_name_H-M   'P 1'
#
loop_
_entity.id
_entity.type
_entity.pdbx_description
1 polymer ?
#
loop_
_entity_poly.entity_id
_entity_poly.type
_entity_poly.pdbx_seq_one_letter_code
_entity_poly.pdbx_strand_id
1 'polypeptide(L)'
;MSREQIGQQLKQQRISRKLSQQQVADLLGCARPRISLIETGRYQGSLQLLERYLYLMDMELCARSKTRSRPTFDELGDIYDDD
;
A
#
# COMPACT_ATOMS: atom_id res chain seq x y z
N MET A 1 1.83 0.84 -8.77
CA MET A 1 0.98 0.45 -7.64
C MET A 1 0.49 1.72 -6.97
N SER A 2 -0.79 1.77 -6.62
CA SER A 2 -1.38 2.85 -5.82
C SER A 2 -1.10 2.65 -4.33
N ARG A 3 -1.38 3.66 -3.50
CA ARG A 3 -1.24 3.58 -2.04
C ARG A 3 -2.21 2.56 -1.43
N GLU A 4 -3.40 2.44 -2.00
CA GLU A 4 -4.42 1.48 -1.61
C GLU A 4 -3.93 0.04 -1.85
N GLN A 5 -3.27 -0.21 -2.98
CA GLN A 5 -2.69 -1.53 -3.28
C GLN A 5 -1.60 -1.92 -2.28
N ILE A 6 -0.72 -0.98 -1.92
CA ILE A 6 0.32 -1.20 -0.89
C ILE A 6 -0.33 -1.49 0.47
N GLY A 7 -1.30 -0.66 0.88
CA GLY A 7 -2.03 -0.83 2.14
C GLY A 7 -2.74 -2.18 2.23
N GLN A 8 -3.38 -2.62 1.15
CA GLN A 8 -4.07 -3.91 1.09
C GLN A 8 -3.10 -5.09 1.21
N GLN A 9 -1.91 -5.01 0.58
CA GLN A 9 -0.87 -6.05 0.74
C GLN A 9 -0.36 -6.11 2.19
N LEU A 10 -0.09 -4.96 2.82
CA LEU A 10 0.29 -4.89 4.24
C LEU A 10 -0.78 -5.51 5.15
N LYS A 11 -2.06 -5.23 4.88
CA LYS A 11 -3.19 -5.82 5.61
C LYS A 11 -3.22 -7.35 5.46
N GLN A 12 -3.05 -7.85 4.24
CA GLN A 12 -3.01 -9.30 3.97
C GLN A 12 -1.86 -9.97 4.71
N GLN A 13 -0.65 -9.40 4.66
CA GLN A 13 0.52 -9.92 5.38
C GLN A 13 0.35 -9.86 6.90
N ARG A 14 -0.28 -8.81 7.42
CA ARG A 14 -0.59 -8.73 8.85
C ARG A 14 -1.55 -9.85 9.28
N ILE A 15 -2.59 -10.11 8.49
CA ILE A 15 -3.59 -11.16 8.78
C ILE A 15 -2.95 -12.55 8.67
N SER A 16 -2.08 -12.80 7.68
CA SER A 16 -1.37 -14.09 7.56
C SER A 16 -0.47 -14.37 8.76
N ARG A 17 0.12 -13.32 9.36
CA ARG A 17 0.87 -13.39 10.63
C ARG A 17 0.01 -13.42 11.89
N LYS A 18 -1.32 -13.45 11.77
CA LYS A 18 -2.29 -13.43 12.89
C LYS A 18 -2.12 -12.23 13.83
N LEU A 19 -1.65 -11.09 13.30
CA LEU A 19 -1.49 -9.86 14.07
C LEU A 19 -2.73 -8.96 13.92
N SER A 20 -3.15 -8.33 15.00
CA SER A 20 -4.09 -7.21 14.98
C SER A 20 -3.38 -5.92 14.59
N GLN A 21 -4.14 -4.91 14.15
CA GLN A 21 -3.58 -3.58 13.90
C GLN A 21 -3.02 -2.94 15.18
N GLN A 22 -3.58 -3.27 16.37
CA GLN A 22 -3.05 -2.78 17.64
C GLN A 22 -1.66 -3.35 17.91
N GLN A 23 -1.49 -4.67 17.76
CA GLN A 23 -0.18 -5.32 17.95
C GLN A 23 0.89 -4.75 17.00
N VAL A 24 0.54 -4.49 15.73
CA VAL A 24 1.45 -3.80 14.81
C VAL A 24 1.76 -2.39 15.28
N ALA A 25 0.76 -1.64 15.75
CA ALA A 25 0.98 -0.29 16.25
C ALA A 25 1.91 -0.27 17.46
N ASP A 26 1.78 -1.25 18.36
CA ASP A 26 2.63 -1.44 19.54
C ASP A 26 4.07 -1.77 19.13
N LEU A 27 4.25 -2.73 18.20
CA LEU A 27 5.56 -3.09 17.63
C LEU A 27 6.26 -1.91 16.94
N LEU A 28 5.48 -1.03 16.31
CA LEU A 28 5.99 0.16 15.62
C LEU A 28 6.08 1.40 16.52
N GLY A 29 5.62 1.33 17.78
CA GLY A 29 5.59 2.47 18.69
C GLY A 29 4.74 3.63 18.14
N CYS A 30 3.54 3.34 17.65
CA CYS A 30 2.66 4.32 17.05
C CYS A 30 1.19 4.11 17.44
N ALA A 31 0.31 5.07 17.13
CA ALA A 31 -1.12 4.92 17.40
C ALA A 31 -1.79 4.00 16.37
N ARG A 32 -2.65 3.07 16.81
CA ARG A 32 -3.45 2.15 15.97
C ARG A 32 -4.14 2.80 14.76
N PRO A 33 -4.72 4.02 14.84
CA PRO A 33 -5.30 4.67 13.68
C PRO A 33 -4.32 4.88 12.53
N ARG A 34 -3.01 5.03 12.80
CA ARG A 34 -1.99 5.15 11.75
C ARG A 34 -1.88 3.87 10.93
N ILE A 35 -1.98 2.70 11.57
CA ILE A 35 -1.99 1.40 10.87
C ILE A 35 -3.22 1.28 9.97
N SER A 36 -4.39 1.68 10.47
CA SER A 36 -5.63 1.70 9.67
C SER A 36 -5.53 2.63 8.45
N LEU A 37 -4.98 3.84 8.63
CA LEU A 37 -4.77 4.78 7.54
C LEU A 37 -3.78 4.22 6.49
N ILE A 38 -2.75 3.50 6.91
CA ILE A 38 -1.80 2.85 5.99
C ILE A 38 -2.53 1.78 5.18
N GLU A 39 -3.21 0.86 5.86
CA GLU A 39 -3.92 -0.26 5.22
C GLU A 39 -5.04 0.17 4.27
N THR A 40 -5.63 1.35 4.49
CA THR A 40 -6.67 1.94 3.64
C THR A 40 -6.14 2.90 2.58
N GLY A 41 -4.81 3.06 2.46
CA GLY A 41 -4.17 3.97 1.50
C GLY A 41 -4.25 5.46 1.87
N ARG A 42 -4.93 5.83 2.95
CA ARG A 42 -5.20 7.21 3.38
C ARG A 42 -4.09 7.85 4.23
N TYR A 43 -3.00 7.13 4.49
CA TYR A 43 -1.92 7.63 5.33
C TYR A 43 -1.08 8.71 4.65
N GLN A 44 -1.19 9.95 5.14
CA GLN A 44 -0.40 11.11 4.67
C GLN A 44 0.81 11.45 5.56
N GLY A 45 1.21 10.55 6.47
CA GLY A 45 2.33 10.79 7.37
C GLY A 45 3.70 10.45 6.77
N SER A 46 4.69 10.24 7.65
CA SER A 46 6.08 9.99 7.29
C SER A 46 6.29 8.70 6.50
N LEU A 47 7.12 8.75 5.47
CA LEU A 47 7.59 7.55 4.74
C LEU A 47 8.23 6.52 5.68
N GLN A 48 8.99 6.98 6.69
CA GLN A 48 9.66 6.15 7.68
C GLN A 48 8.71 5.16 8.39
N LEU A 49 7.48 5.58 8.75
CA LEU A 49 6.53 4.67 9.40
C LEU A 49 6.03 3.60 8.43
N LEU A 50 5.80 3.97 7.16
CA LEU A 50 5.41 3.03 6.12
C LEU A 50 6.53 2.00 5.88
N GLU A 51 7.77 2.46 5.76
CA GLU A 51 8.95 1.59 5.60
C GLU A 51 9.09 0.63 6.77
N ARG A 52 8.99 1.12 8.01
CA ARG A 52 9.07 0.25 9.20
C ARG A 52 7.96 -0.81 9.21
N TYR A 53 6.75 -0.47 8.75
CA TYR A 53 5.69 -1.46 8.63
C TYR A 53 5.96 -2.48 7.51
N LEU A 54 6.47 -2.04 6.35
CA LEU A 54 6.94 -2.95 5.29
C LEU A 54 7.99 -3.92 5.83
N TYR A 55 9.03 -3.42 6.50
CA TYR A 55 10.08 -4.25 7.08
C TYR A 55 9.55 -5.25 8.11
N LEU A 56 8.63 -4.84 8.98
CA LEU A 56 7.99 -5.73 9.95
C LEU A 56 7.22 -6.89 9.27
N MET A 57 6.82 -6.70 8.02
CA MET A 57 6.12 -7.68 7.20
C MET A 57 7.05 -8.39 6.19
N ASP A 58 8.37 -8.31 6.37
CA ASP A 58 9.40 -8.86 5.45
C ASP A 58 9.23 -8.35 4.01
N MET A 59 8.89 -7.07 3.87
CA MET A 59 8.79 -6.35 2.61
C MET A 59 9.68 -5.11 2.64
N GLU A 60 10.06 -4.64 1.45
CA GLU A 60 10.85 -3.42 1.30
C GLU A 60 10.20 -2.47 0.28
N LEU A 61 10.46 -1.17 0.45
CA LEU A 61 10.07 -0.17 -0.53
C LEU A 61 11.14 -0.10 -1.62
N CYS A 62 10.75 -0.31 -2.88
CA CYS A 62 11.67 -0.21 -4.01
C CYS A 62 11.19 0.84 -5.04
N ALA A 63 12.17 1.54 -5.63
CA ALA A 63 11.93 2.38 -6.80
C ALA A 63 12.15 1.55 -8.06
N ARG A 64 11.24 1.66 -9.02
CA ARG A 64 11.37 1.03 -10.34
C ARG A 64 11.16 2.07 -11.43
N SER A 65 11.86 1.91 -12.55
CA SER A 65 11.65 2.75 -13.74
C SER A 65 10.18 2.69 -14.15
N LYS A 66 9.59 3.87 -14.41
CA LYS A 66 8.23 3.92 -14.96
C LYS A 66 8.28 3.41 -16.39
N THR A 67 7.63 2.29 -16.66
CA THR A 67 7.30 1.90 -18.03
C THR A 67 6.29 2.92 -18.55
N ARG A 68 6.73 3.81 -19.44
CA ARG A 68 5.79 4.61 -20.22
C ARG A 68 5.14 3.67 -21.23
N SER A 69 4.07 2.98 -20.84
CA SER A 69 3.10 2.54 -21.85
C SER A 69 2.46 3.83 -22.36
N ARG A 70 2.84 4.23 -23.58
CA ARG A 70 1.95 5.07 -24.37
C ARG A 70 0.88 4.09 -24.84
N PRO A 71 -0.37 4.19 -24.36
CA PRO A 71 -1.41 3.34 -24.90
C PRO A 71 -1.42 3.51 -26.41
N THR A 72 -1.52 2.41 -27.14
CA THR A 72 -1.71 2.50 -28.59
C THR A 72 -3.11 3.05 -28.86
N PHE A 73 -3.34 3.59 -30.05
CA PHE A 73 -4.67 4.09 -30.42
C PHE A 73 -5.76 3.01 -30.27
N ASP A 74 -5.40 1.75 -30.51
CA ASP A 74 -6.30 0.59 -30.39
C ASP A 74 -6.67 0.27 -28.94
N GLU A 75 -5.83 0.62 -27.95
CA GLU A 75 -6.09 0.43 -26.51
C GLU A 75 -6.95 1.55 -25.90
N LEU A 76 -7.31 2.58 -26.68
CA LEU A 76 -8.15 3.70 -26.23
C LEU A 76 -9.66 3.45 -26.47
N GLY A 77 -10.03 2.44 -27.25
CA GLY A 77 -11.43 2.15 -27.60
C GLY A 77 -12.31 1.89 -26.37
N ASP A 78 -11.80 1.14 -25.40
CA ASP A 78 -12.54 0.76 -24.19
C ASP A 78 -12.69 1.89 -23.15
N ILE A 79 -12.10 3.06 -23.38
CA ILE A 79 -12.08 4.18 -22.41
C ILE A 79 -13.26 5.14 -22.63
N TYR A 80 -13.90 5.10 -23.81
CA TYR A 80 -14.97 6.03 -24.20
C TYR A 80 -16.23 5.35 -24.76
N ASP A 81 -16.42 4.05 -24.54
CA ASP A 81 -17.74 3.44 -24.74
C ASP A 81 -18.66 3.89 -23.58
N ASP A 82 -19.29 5.04 -23.80
CA ASP A 82 -20.44 5.53 -23.03
C ASP A 82 -21.66 4.62 -23.35
N ASP A 83 -21.99 3.73 -22.42
CA ASP A 83 -23.34 3.18 -22.19
C ASP A 83 -23.83 3.58 -20.78
#